data_AF-A0A2T3N8Y7-F1
#
_entry.id   AF-A0A2T3N8Y7-F1
#
_cell.length_a   1.000
_cell.length_b   1.000
_cell.length_c   1.000
_cell.angle_alpha   90.00
_cell.angle_beta   90.00
_cell.angle_gamma   90.00
#
_symmetry.space_group_name_H-M   'P 1'
#
loop_
_entity.id
_entity.type
_entity.pdbx_description
1 polymer ?
#
loop_
_entity_poly.entity_id
_entity_poly.type
_entity_poly.pdbx_seq_one_letter_code
_entity_poly.pdbx_strand_id
1 'polypeptide(L)'
;MTAVRVLLLVSVLFPLRVTASNALPDNEQICLKKMETLLSQQQILFSDSQSTPETRRMAERAIDASREAFADHGSYCDAQRALQKFDQDKQSGFHYKQGEVNFFGRGHY
;
A
#
# COMPACT_ATOMS: atom_id res chain seq x y z
N MET A 1 -41.97 32.42 25.48
CA MET A 1 -42.40 31.43 24.46
C MET A 1 -41.14 30.87 23.81
N THR A 2 -40.96 29.56 23.97
CA THR A 2 -39.80 28.77 23.55
C THR A 2 -39.74 28.64 22.02
N ALA A 3 -38.60 28.95 21.40
CA ALA A 3 -38.32 28.58 20.02
C ALA A 3 -37.29 27.44 20.01
N VAL A 4 -37.74 26.29 19.53
CA VAL A 4 -37.06 25.00 19.52
C VAL A 4 -35.92 25.01 18.49
N ARG A 5 -34.75 24.51 18.91
CA ARG A 5 -33.59 24.21 18.06
C ARG A 5 -33.95 23.12 17.04
N VAL A 6 -33.76 23.38 15.75
CA VAL A 6 -33.74 22.34 14.72
C VAL A 6 -32.29 22.16 14.26
N LEU A 7 -31.61 21.17 14.85
CA LEU A 7 -30.33 20.65 14.38
C LEU A 7 -30.62 19.80 13.14
N LEU A 8 -30.37 20.35 11.95
CA LEU A 8 -30.39 19.62 10.68
C LEU A 8 -29.14 18.72 10.63
N LEU A 9 -29.31 17.47 11.08
CA LEU A 9 -28.38 16.38 10.80
C LEU A 9 -28.48 16.06 9.31
N VAL A 10 -27.59 16.67 8.50
CA VAL A 10 -27.39 16.27 7.11
C VAL A 10 -26.57 14.99 7.12
N SER A 11 -27.25 13.84 7.16
CA SER A 11 -26.67 12.53 6.93
C SER A 11 -26.25 12.45 5.46
N VAL A 12 -25.01 12.83 5.16
CA VAL A 12 -24.42 12.59 3.84
C VAL A 12 -24.21 11.08 3.72
N LEU A 13 -25.20 10.39 3.15
CA LEU A 13 -25.08 9.02 2.68
C LEU A 13 -24.13 9.04 1.49
N PHE A 14 -22.82 9.02 1.76
CA PHE A 14 -21.84 8.64 0.76
C PHE A 14 -22.16 7.19 0.35
N PRO A 15 -22.50 6.90 -0.92
CA PRO A 15 -22.54 5.53 -1.36
C PRO A 15 -21.12 4.96 -1.25
N LEU A 16 -20.91 4.02 -0.32
CA LEU A 16 -19.74 3.15 -0.39
C LEU A 16 -19.80 2.48 -1.76
N ARG A 17 -18.95 2.92 -2.69
CA ARG A 17 -18.67 2.16 -3.89
C ARG A 17 -17.86 0.94 -3.45
N VAL A 18 -18.55 -0.11 -3.03
CA VAL A 18 -17.96 -1.44 -2.95
C VAL A 18 -17.69 -1.84 -4.39
N THR A 19 -16.45 -1.63 -4.85
CA THR A 19 -15.98 -2.32 -6.05
C THR A 19 -15.96 -3.79 -5.69
N ALA A 20 -16.95 -4.55 -6.17
CA ALA A 20 -16.99 -5.99 -5.97
C ALA A 20 -15.67 -6.56 -6.52
N SER A 21 -14.78 -6.97 -5.62
CA SER A 21 -13.57 -7.67 -6.01
C SER A 21 -14.01 -9.03 -6.56
N ASN A 22 -13.62 -9.35 -7.79
CA ASN A 22 -14.05 -10.55 -8.51
C ASN A 22 -13.43 -11.84 -7.94
N ALA A 23 -13.00 -11.84 -6.68
CA ALA A 23 -12.36 -12.96 -6.01
C ALA A 23 -13.37 -13.69 -5.12
N LEU A 24 -13.55 -14.98 -5.37
CA LEU A 24 -14.21 -15.86 -4.40
C LEU A 24 -13.35 -15.96 -3.12
N PRO A 25 -13.94 -16.27 -1.95
CA PRO A 25 -13.22 -16.37 -0.68
C PRO A 25 -11.97 -17.28 -0.72
N ASP A 26 -12.03 -18.40 -1.44
CA ASP A 26 -10.89 -19.31 -1.58
C ASP A 26 -9.73 -18.69 -2.38
N ASN A 27 -10.06 -17.85 -3.38
CA ASN A 27 -9.06 -17.13 -4.16
C ASN A 27 -8.34 -16.09 -3.30
N GLU A 28 -9.06 -15.42 -2.40
CA GLU A 28 -8.48 -14.46 -1.46
C GLU A 28 -7.45 -15.12 -0.54
N GLN A 29 -7.71 -16.33 -0.04
CA GLN A 29 -6.74 -17.05 0.79
C GLN A 29 -5.47 -17.44 0.00
N ILE A 30 -5.62 -17.83 -1.28
CA ILE A 30 -4.48 -18.13 -2.15
C ILE A 30 -3.66 -16.87 -2.41
N CYS A 31 -4.33 -15.75 -2.69
CA CYS A 31 -3.69 -14.46 -2.90
C CYS A 31 -2.97 -13.96 -1.65
N LEU A 32 -3.55 -14.13 -0.46
CA LEU A 32 -2.93 -13.81 0.83
C LEU A 32 -1.59 -14.54 0.99
N LYS A 33 -1.56 -15.87 0.83
CA LYS A 33 -0.32 -16.66 0.96
C LYS A 33 0.76 -16.22 -0.02
N LYS A 34 0.37 -15.91 -1.26
CA LYS A 34 1.30 -15.38 -2.28
C LYS A 34 1.79 -13.99 -1.92
N MET A 35 0.90 -13.12 -1.47
CA MET A 35 1.23 -11.76 -1.03
C MET A 35 2.20 -11.78 0.15
N GLU A 36 1.98 -12.61 1.17
CA GLU A 36 2.89 -12.77 2.31
C GLU A 36 4.31 -13.15 1.88
N THR A 37 4.43 -14.08 0.92
CA THR A 37 5.72 -14.49 0.37
C THR A 37 6.42 -13.32 -0.33
N LEU A 38 5.70 -12.58 -1.18
CA LEU A 38 6.23 -11.43 -1.90
C LEU A 38 6.60 -10.27 -0.96
N LEU A 39 5.75 -9.99 0.04
CA LEU A 39 6.01 -8.95 1.04
C LEU A 39 7.26 -9.28 1.85
N SER A 40 7.45 -10.55 2.21
CA SER A 40 8.65 -10.99 2.92
C SER A 40 9.91 -10.75 2.09
N GLN A 41 9.86 -11.01 0.77
CA GLN A 41 10.98 -10.73 -0.14
C GLN A 41 11.31 -9.23 -0.19
N GLN A 42 10.30 -8.36 -0.32
CA GLN A 42 10.54 -6.91 -0.31
C GLN A 42 11.05 -6.42 1.05
N GLN A 43 10.52 -6.96 2.16
CA GLN A 43 10.96 -6.58 3.50
C GLN A 43 12.43 -6.94 3.73
N ILE A 44 12.90 -8.08 3.21
CA ILE A 44 14.33 -8.45 3.25
C ILE A 44 15.16 -7.40 2.52
N LEU A 45 14.77 -7.01 1.30
CA LEU A 45 15.49 -6.00 0.52
C LEU A 45 15.51 -4.63 1.21
N PHE A 46 14.38 -4.19 1.77
CA PHE A 46 14.29 -2.92 2.49
C PHE A 46 15.15 -2.89 3.77
N SER A 47 15.18 -4.01 4.49
CA SER A 47 15.86 -4.12 5.79
C SER A 47 17.35 -4.40 5.66
N ASP A 48 17.82 -4.88 4.51
CA ASP A 48 19.22 -5.18 4.28
C ASP A 48 20.08 -3.90 4.15
N SER A 49 20.93 -3.68 5.15
CA SER A 49 21.90 -2.57 5.16
C SER A 49 22.99 -2.64 4.08
N GLN A 50 23.16 -3.79 3.42
CA GLN A 50 24.09 -3.95 2.30
C GLN A 50 23.45 -3.57 0.96
N SER A 51 22.12 -3.53 0.88
CA SER A 51 21.40 -3.11 -0.31
C SER A 51 21.55 -1.61 -0.55
N THR A 52 21.59 -1.20 -1.82
CA THR A 52 21.73 0.22 -2.17
C THR A 52 20.52 1.02 -1.67
N PRO A 53 20.70 2.32 -1.36
CA PRO A 53 19.58 3.20 -1.01
C PRO A 53 18.41 3.16 -2.01
N GLU A 54 18.72 3.02 -3.29
CA GLU A 54 17.71 2.90 -4.36
C GLU A 54 16.94 1.58 -4.25
N THR A 55 17.63 0.45 -4.13
CA THR A 55 16.99 -0.87 -3.96
C THR A 55 16.08 -0.89 -2.74
N ARG A 56 16.55 -0.33 -1.61
CA ARG A 56 15.77 -0.26 -0.37
C ARG A 56 14.51 0.59 -0.55
N ARG A 57 14.64 1.76 -1.18
CA ARG A 57 13.49 2.63 -1.49
C ARG A 57 12.50 1.97 -2.44
N MET A 58 12.97 1.27 -3.46
CA MET A 58 12.08 0.57 -4.39
C MET A 58 11.31 -0.56 -3.69
N ALA A 59 11.95 -1.28 -2.77
CA ALA A 59 11.28 -2.26 -1.95
C ALA A 59 10.21 -1.65 -1.02
N GLU A 60 10.52 -0.51 -0.37
CA GLU A 60 9.54 0.25 0.43
C GLU A 60 8.32 0.66 -0.41
N ARG A 61 8.55 1.26 -1.59
CA ARG A 61 7.48 1.66 -2.51
C ARG A 61 6.61 0.50 -2.96
N ALA A 62 7.20 -0.67 -3.22
CA ALA A 62 6.45 -1.86 -3.59
C ALA A 62 5.53 -2.33 -2.45
N ILE A 63 6.05 -2.31 -1.21
CA ILE A 63 5.28 -2.64 0.00
C ILE A 63 4.11 -1.65 0.16
N ASP A 64 4.37 -0.36 0.00
CA ASP A 64 3.32 0.67 0.15
C ASP A 64 2.27 0.58 -0.95
N ALA A 65 2.64 0.31 -2.20
CA ALA A 65 1.69 0.07 -3.29
C ALA A 65 0.77 -1.13 -2.99
N SER A 66 1.31 -2.19 -2.39
CA SER A 66 0.50 -3.33 -1.95
C SER A 66 -0.47 -2.96 -0.83
N ARG A 67 -0.04 -2.12 0.13
CA ARG A 67 -0.87 -1.66 1.25
C ARG A 67 -2.00 -0.75 0.77
N GLU A 68 -1.69 0.19 -0.11
CA GLU A 68 -2.66 1.11 -0.72
C GLU A 68 -3.73 0.33 -1.50
N ALA A 69 -3.32 -0.60 -2.36
CA ALA A 69 -4.26 -1.44 -3.10
C ALA A 69 -5.17 -2.28 -2.19
N PHE A 70 -4.66 -2.77 -1.04
CA PHE A 70 -5.52 -3.44 -0.06
C PHE A 70 -6.47 -2.47 0.62
N ALA A 71 -6.00 -1.29 1.02
CA ALA A 71 -6.84 -0.27 1.66
C ALA A 71 -7.98 0.21 0.76
N ASP A 72 -7.72 0.35 -0.54
CA ASP A 72 -8.68 0.82 -1.52
C ASP A 72 -9.73 -0.24 -1.90
N HIS A 73 -9.31 -1.50 -2.01
CA HIS A 73 -10.15 -2.56 -2.58
C HIS A 73 -10.59 -3.64 -1.59
N GLY A 74 -9.96 -3.73 -0.42
CA GLY A 74 -10.21 -4.77 0.58
C GLY A 74 -9.90 -6.20 0.10
N SER A 75 -9.04 -6.35 -0.91
CA SER A 75 -8.70 -7.63 -1.55
C SER A 75 -7.20 -7.91 -1.52
N TYR A 76 -6.83 -9.09 -1.04
CA TYR A 76 -5.46 -9.59 -1.12
C TYR A 76 -5.05 -9.87 -2.55
N CYS A 77 -5.98 -10.23 -3.44
CA CYS A 77 -5.66 -10.40 -4.86
C CYS A 77 -5.29 -9.08 -5.54
N ASP A 78 -5.94 -7.97 -5.20
CA ASP A 78 -5.56 -6.63 -5.66
C ASP A 78 -4.19 -6.22 -5.09
N ALA A 79 -3.98 -6.38 -3.79
CA ALA A 79 -2.71 -6.11 -3.13
C ALA A 79 -1.54 -6.93 -3.72
N GLN A 80 -1.76 -8.24 -3.90
CA GLN A 80 -0.81 -9.16 -4.54
C GLN A 80 -0.49 -8.72 -5.97
N ARG A 81 -1.49 -8.27 -6.75
CA ARG A 81 -1.27 -7.78 -8.11
C ARG A 81 -0.48 -6.48 -8.12
N ALA A 82 -0.77 -5.54 -7.22
CA ALA A 82 -0.03 -4.30 -7.08
C ALA A 82 1.44 -4.58 -6.75
N LEU A 83 1.70 -5.52 -5.83
CA LEU A 83 3.05 -5.92 -5.45
C LEU A 83 3.82 -6.60 -6.60
N GLN A 84 3.15 -7.44 -7.41
CA GLN A 84 3.77 -8.11 -8.56
C GLN A 84 3.98 -7.20 -9.76
N LYS A 85 3.03 -6.30 -10.01
CA LYS A 85 3.07 -5.34 -11.12
C LYS A 85 3.82 -4.08 -10.76
N PHE A 86 4.39 -3.99 -9.56
CA PHE A 86 5.21 -2.86 -9.18
C PHE A 86 6.44 -2.86 -10.09
N ASP A 87 6.30 -2.13 -11.19
CA ASP A 87 7.33 -2.03 -12.19
C ASP A 87 8.33 -0.97 -11.74
N GLN A 88 9.60 -1.28 -11.91
CA GLN A 88 10.67 -0.32 -11.69
C GLN A 88 10.69 0.62 -12.88
N ASP A 89 9.63 1.38 -13.08
CA ASP A 89 9.60 2.34 -14.18
C ASP A 89 10.65 3.40 -13.84
N LYS A 90 11.83 3.23 -14.45
CA LYS A 90 13.12 3.86 -14.11
C LYS A 90 13.06 5.38 -14.14
N GLN A 91 11.99 5.96 -14.68
CA GLN A 91 11.75 7.39 -14.75
C GLN A 91 11.19 7.98 -13.44
N SER A 92 10.58 7.17 -12.57
CA SER A 92 10.09 7.63 -11.26
C SER A 92 11.17 7.66 -10.15
N GLY A 93 12.38 7.20 -10.47
CA GLY A 93 13.46 6.91 -9.52
C GLY A 93 14.13 8.11 -8.84
N PHE A 94 13.95 9.33 -9.37
CA PHE A 94 14.70 10.50 -8.87
C PHE A 94 13.92 11.41 -7.91
N HIS A 95 12.60 11.24 -7.77
CA HIS A 95 11.81 12.07 -6.87
C HIS A 95 11.52 11.34 -5.57
N TYR A 96 11.96 11.95 -4.47
CA TYR A 96 11.58 11.56 -3.11
C TYR A 96 10.07 11.70 -2.92
N LYS A 97 9.43 10.70 -2.31
CA LYS A 97 8.06 10.85 -1.81
C LYS A 97 8.07 11.19 -0.32
N GLN A 98 7.04 11.90 0.12
CA GLN A 98 6.83 12.16 1.54
C GLN A 98 6.61 10.84 2.30
N GLY A 99 7.24 10.71 3.46
CA GLY A 99 7.17 9.50 4.29
C GLY A 99 8.21 8.43 3.96
N GLU A 100 8.96 8.53 2.85
CA GLU A 100 10.01 7.58 2.51
C GLU A 100 11.22 7.69 3.44
N VAL A 101 11.81 6.54 3.77
CA VAL A 101 13.12 6.51 4.43
C VAL A 101 14.18 6.97 3.43
N ASN A 102 14.76 8.14 3.66
CA ASN A 102 15.73 8.76 2.75
C ASN A 102 17.18 8.68 3.25
N PHE A 103 17.36 8.20 4.48
CA PHE A 103 18.65 7.95 5.07
C PHE A 103 18.70 6.51 5.57
N PHE A 104 19.62 5.75 5.01
CA PHE A 104 19.67 4.31 5.17
C PHE A 104 20.85 3.82 6.05
N GLY A 105 21.81 4.70 6.37
CA GLY A 105 23.10 4.32 7.00
C GLY A 105 23.92 3.38 6.08
N ARG A 106 25.24 3.38 6.00
CA ARG A 106 26.31 3.60 6.99
C ARG A 106 27.37 4.52 6.38
N GLY A 107 27.51 5.73 6.90
CA GLY A 107 28.66 6.60 6.63
C GLY A 107 29.54 6.61 7.87
N HIS A 108 30.73 6.02 7.79
CA HIS A 108 31.80 6.45 8.69
C HIS A 108 32.14 7.88 8.27
N TYR A 109 31.88 8.84 9.15
CA TYR A 109 32.43 10.19 9.05
C TYR A 109 33.95 10.12 9.23
#